data_AF-U2X6F2-F1
#
_entry.id   AF-U2X6F2-F1
#
_cell.length_a   1.000
_cell.length_b   1.000
_cell.length_c   1.000
_cell.angle_alpha   90.00
_cell.angle_beta   90.00
_cell.angle_gamma   90.00
#
_symmetry.space_group_name_H-M   'P 1'
#
loop_
_entity.id
_entity.type
_entity.pdbx_description
1 polymer ?
#
loop_
_entity_poly.entity_id
_entity_poly.type
_entity_poly.pdbx_seq_one_letter_code
_entity_poly.pdbx_strand_id
1 'polypeptide(L)'
;MDYAFLGIVAAVLLGSITSLWTVRVQATHRLSLDSLWVLVQWYLTMLLGFAMIYMILQVNGHAVFTPSPNSASKDRLSLLEDSLYLSGMTLLSVGYGDVTPIGVGRWIAIAEALLGYIMPAVIVTRTVFDWDHR
;
A
#
# COMPACT_ATOMS: atom_id res chain seq x y z
N MET A 1 -1.48 -23.62 2.75
CA MET A 1 -0.23 -22.97 3.20
C MET A 1 -0.21 -21.49 2.83
N ASP A 2 -0.95 -21.07 1.81
CA ASP A 2 -0.96 -19.69 1.30
C ASP A 2 -1.65 -18.68 2.24
N TYR A 3 -2.65 -19.10 3.03
CA TYR A 3 -3.28 -18.24 4.06
C TYR A 3 -2.35 -17.88 5.22
N ALA A 4 -1.34 -18.70 5.53
CA ALA A 4 -0.33 -18.36 6.54
C ALA A 4 0.57 -17.21 6.05
N PHE A 5 0.84 -17.17 4.74
CA PHE A 5 1.60 -16.07 4.12
C PHE A 5 0.80 -14.76 4.13
N LEU A 6 -0.53 -14.80 3.92
CA LEU A 6 -1.41 -13.65 4.15
C LEU A 6 -1.30 -13.10 5.58
N GLY A 7 -1.27 -13.99 6.58
CA GLY A 7 -1.12 -13.59 7.98
C GLY A 7 0.20 -12.87 8.25
N ILE A 8 1.30 -13.34 7.65
CA ILE A 8 2.62 -12.70 7.75
C ILE A 8 2.63 -11.34 7.06
N VAL A 9 2.09 -11.25 5.84
CA VAL A 9 1.99 -9.98 5.11
C VAL A 9 1.14 -8.98 5.88
N ALA A 10 -0.01 -9.40 6.42
CA ALA A 10 -0.84 -8.55 7.26
C ALA A 10 -0.11 -8.11 8.54
N ALA A 11 0.63 -8.99 9.19
CA ALA A 11 1.44 -8.65 10.37
C ALA A 11 2.56 -7.65 10.02
N VAL A 12 3.20 -7.78 8.86
CA VAL A 12 4.22 -6.84 8.36
C VAL A 12 3.60 -5.47 8.05
N LEU A 13 2.42 -5.45 7.42
CA LEU A 13 1.67 -4.22 7.16
C LEU A 13 1.26 -3.52 8.45
N LEU A 14 0.66 -4.24 9.38
CA LEU A 14 0.30 -3.72 10.71
C LEU A 14 1.53 -3.22 11.46
N GLY A 15 2.62 -3.99 11.42
CA GLY A 15 3.91 -3.60 11.98
C GLY A 15 4.43 -2.29 11.38
N SER A 16 4.39 -2.13 10.05
CA SER A 16 4.80 -0.91 9.35
C SER A 16 3.93 0.30 9.74
N ILE A 17 2.61 0.12 9.82
CA ILE A 17 1.67 1.16 10.28
C ILE A 17 1.99 1.56 11.73
N THR A 18 2.18 0.60 12.62
CA THR A 18 2.50 0.89 14.04
C THR A 18 3.90 1.48 14.20
N SER A 19 4.85 1.09 13.36
CA SER A 19 6.23 1.59 13.36
C SER A 19 6.25 3.10 13.16
N LEU A 20 5.40 3.65 12.29
CA LEU A 20 5.29 5.10 12.11
C LEU A 20 4.75 5.87 13.32
N TRP A 21 4.03 5.20 14.22
CA TRP A 21 3.56 5.78 15.47
C TRP A 21 4.61 5.66 16.58
N THR A 22 5.43 4.60 16.58
CA THR A 22 6.50 4.37 17.56
C THR A 22 7.82 5.03 17.18
N VAL A 23 8.08 5.25 15.90
CA VAL A 23 9.20 6.08 15.43
C VAL A 23 8.86 7.49 15.85
N ARG A 24 9.39 7.85 17.02
CA ARG A 24 9.59 9.21 17.48
C ARG A 24 10.45 9.86 16.41
N VAL A 25 9.82 10.39 15.36
CA VAL A 25 10.46 11.28 14.40
C VAL A 25 10.96 12.40 15.29
N GLN A 26 12.24 12.34 15.66
CA GLN A 26 12.91 13.45 16.30
C GLN A 26 12.75 14.58 15.31
N ALA A 27 11.87 15.53 15.64
CA ALA A 27 11.55 16.65 14.79
C ALA A 27 12.78 17.57 14.75
N THR A 28 13.76 17.18 13.94
CA THR A 28 14.95 17.97 13.69
C THR A 28 14.63 18.96 12.59
N HIS A 29 13.83 20.00 12.93
CA HIS A 29 13.71 21.36 12.37
C HIS A 29 13.63 21.58 10.83
N ARG A 30 13.86 20.60 9.97
CA ARG A 30 13.79 20.75 8.52
C ARG A 30 12.97 19.60 7.99
N LEU A 31 12.28 19.82 6.88
CA LEU A 31 11.93 18.74 5.96
C LEU A 31 13.26 18.08 5.53
N SER A 32 13.80 17.25 6.41
CA SER A 32 15.01 16.50 6.18
C SER A 32 14.68 15.46 5.12
N LEU A 33 15.65 15.15 4.28
CA LEU A 33 15.58 14.01 3.37
C LEU A 33 15.21 12.72 4.14
N ASP A 34 15.50 12.66 5.45
CA ASP A 34 15.12 11.56 6.34
C ASP A 34 13.60 11.35 6.42
N SER A 35 12.81 12.42 6.56
CA SER A 35 11.34 12.32 6.64
C SER A 35 10.74 11.86 5.31
N LEU A 36 11.32 12.31 4.19
CA LEU A 36 10.93 11.83 2.86
C LEU A 36 11.33 10.37 2.65
N TRP A 37 12.50 9.96 3.15
CA TRP A 37 12.96 8.58 3.07
C TRP A 37 12.04 7.62 3.83
N VAL A 38 11.62 8.00 5.03
CA VAL A 38 10.64 7.23 5.82
C VAL A 38 9.30 7.11 5.07
N LEU A 39 8.84 8.20 4.43
CA LEU A 39 7.62 8.19 3.63
C LEU A 39 7.72 7.23 2.44
N VAL A 40 8.81 7.31 1.68
CA VAL A 40 9.07 6.42 0.53
C VAL A 40 9.11 4.97 0.98
N GLN A 41 9.82 4.67 2.07
CA GLN A 41 9.89 3.32 2.61
C GLN A 41 8.50 2.81 3.03
N TRP A 42 7.69 3.66 3.65
CA TRP A 42 6.32 3.29 4.00
C TRP A 42 5.46 2.99 2.77
N TYR A 43 5.47 3.86 1.76
CA TYR A 43 4.73 3.63 0.51
C TYR A 43 5.17 2.35 -0.18
N LEU A 44 6.48 2.04 -0.18
CA LEU A 44 7.00 0.81 -0.75
C LEU A 44 6.49 -0.43 0.01
N THR A 45 6.44 -0.38 1.34
CA THR A 45 5.90 -1.49 2.14
C THR A 45 4.41 -1.71 1.91
N MET A 46 3.63 -0.62 1.78
CA MET A 46 2.19 -0.72 1.49
C MET A 46 1.94 -1.25 0.09
N LEU A 47 2.65 -0.71 -0.91
CA LEU A 47 2.62 -1.18 -2.28
C LEU A 47 2.85 -2.70 -2.35
N LEU A 48 3.92 -3.19 -1.72
CA LEU A 48 4.26 -4.60 -1.77
C LEU A 48 3.25 -5.46 -1.00
N GLY A 49 2.77 -5.00 0.15
CA GLY A 49 1.86 -5.78 1.00
C GLY A 49 0.45 -5.89 0.43
N PHE A 50 -0.12 -4.80 -0.10
CA PHE A 50 -1.43 -4.84 -0.75
C PHE A 50 -1.38 -5.62 -2.06
N ALA A 51 -0.33 -5.47 -2.87
CA ALA A 51 -0.11 -6.31 -4.05
C ALA A 51 -0.09 -7.80 -3.71
N MET A 52 0.63 -8.21 -2.65
CA MET A 52 0.61 -9.59 -2.18
C MET A 52 -0.78 -10.05 -1.75
N ILE A 53 -1.56 -9.21 -1.05
CA ILE A 53 -2.94 -9.53 -0.67
C ILE A 53 -3.79 -9.78 -1.92
N TYR A 54 -3.73 -8.90 -2.92
CA TYR A 54 -4.47 -9.06 -4.17
C TYR A 54 -4.08 -10.33 -4.92
N MET A 55 -2.77 -10.59 -5.05
CA MET A 55 -2.24 -11.78 -5.71
C MET A 55 -2.73 -13.07 -5.02
N ILE A 56 -2.62 -13.14 -3.69
CA ILE A 56 -2.97 -14.37 -2.96
C ILE A 56 -4.48 -14.64 -3.06
N LEU A 57 -5.34 -13.62 -2.89
CA LEU A 57 -6.78 -13.83 -3.06
C LEU A 57 -7.11 -14.28 -4.49
N GLN A 58 -6.49 -13.69 -5.50
CA GLN A 58 -6.70 -14.07 -6.90
C GLN A 58 -6.28 -15.52 -7.17
N VAL A 59 -5.12 -15.94 -6.65
CA VAL A 59 -4.63 -17.34 -6.77
C VAL A 59 -5.51 -18.33 -6.02
N ASN A 60 -6.14 -17.94 -4.92
CA ASN A 60 -7.10 -18.76 -4.18
C ASN A 60 -8.49 -18.87 -4.87
N GLY A 61 -8.66 -18.25 -6.05
CA GLY A 61 -9.88 -18.35 -6.84
C GLY A 61 -10.92 -17.28 -6.53
N HIS A 62 -10.61 -16.28 -5.70
CA HIS A 62 -11.46 -15.11 -5.53
C HIS A 62 -11.21 -14.13 -6.67
N ALA A 63 -12.26 -13.71 -7.38
CA ALA A 63 -12.15 -12.66 -8.36
C ALA A 63 -11.97 -11.30 -7.65
N VAL A 64 -10.71 -10.85 -7.59
CA VAL A 64 -10.30 -9.63 -6.88
C VAL A 64 -9.94 -8.50 -7.82
N PHE A 65 -9.38 -8.81 -8.98
CA PHE A 65 -9.11 -7.83 -10.03
C PHE A 65 -9.31 -8.43 -11.42
N THR A 66 -9.58 -7.57 -12.39
CA THR A 66 -9.62 -7.94 -13.81
C THR A 66 -8.19 -8.03 -14.34
N PRO A 67 -7.72 -9.22 -14.77
CA PRO A 67 -6.40 -9.34 -15.40
C PRO A 67 -6.33 -8.46 -16.65
N SER A 68 -5.17 -7.88 -16.92
CA SER A 68 -4.98 -7.06 -18.12
C SER A 68 -5.21 -7.91 -19.39
N PRO A 69 -5.84 -7.37 -20.45
CA PRO A 69 -6.07 -8.11 -21.70
C PRO A 69 -4.78 -8.56 -22.41
N ASN A 70 -3.63 -7.93 -22.10
CA ASN A 70 -2.31 -8.35 -22.58
C ASN A 70 -1.69 -9.51 -21.77
N SER A 71 -2.23 -9.82 -20.59
CA SER A 71 -1.81 -10.91 -19.71
C SER A 71 -2.43 -12.24 -20.18
N ALA A 72 -2.12 -12.65 -21.41
CA ALA A 72 -2.63 -13.88 -22.01
C ALA A 72 -2.01 -15.16 -21.41
N SER A 73 -0.96 -15.05 -20.61
CA SER A 73 -0.34 -16.16 -19.89
C SER A 73 -0.78 -16.18 -18.43
N LYS A 74 -1.28 -17.34 -17.97
CA LYS A 74 -1.69 -17.63 -16.59
C LYS A 74 -0.49 -17.71 -15.62
N ASP A 75 0.59 -17.01 -15.92
CA ASP A 75 1.85 -17.06 -15.22
C ASP A 75 1.77 -16.26 -13.92
N ARG A 76 2.35 -16.84 -12.86
CA ARG A 76 2.38 -16.22 -11.53
C ARG A 76 3.09 -14.87 -11.52
N LEU A 77 4.02 -14.64 -12.46
CA LEU A 77 4.74 -13.38 -12.60
C LEU A 77 3.85 -12.27 -13.17
N SER A 78 3.03 -12.58 -14.19
CA SER A 78 2.09 -11.60 -14.75
C SER A 78 0.99 -11.23 -13.74
N LEU A 79 0.53 -12.19 -12.93
CA LEU A 79 -0.38 -11.92 -11.81
C LEU A 79 0.24 -11.01 -10.74
N LEU A 80 1.54 -11.20 -10.45
CA LEU A 80 2.26 -10.34 -9.51
C LEU A 80 2.39 -8.92 -10.07
N GLU A 81 2.73 -8.77 -11.34
CA GLU A 81 2.82 -7.47 -12.02
C GLU A 81 1.48 -6.74 -12.01
N ASP A 82 0.39 -7.39 -12.43
CA ASP A 82 -0.96 -6.80 -12.43
C ASP A 82 -1.39 -6.40 -11.00
N SER A 83 -1.04 -7.19 -9.99
CA SER A 83 -1.36 -6.89 -8.58
C SER A 83 -0.55 -5.73 -8.01
N LEU A 84 0.73 -5.62 -8.36
CA LEU A 84 1.61 -4.50 -7.99
C LEU A 84 1.16 -3.21 -8.65
N TYR A 85 0.81 -3.32 -9.94
CA TYR A 85 0.28 -2.21 -10.70
C TYR A 85 -1.04 -1.71 -10.10
N LEU A 86 -2.01 -2.60 -9.83
CA LEU A 86 -3.26 -2.23 -9.18
C LEU A 86 -3.04 -1.55 -7.83
N SER A 87 -2.18 -2.12 -6.98
CA SER A 87 -1.84 -1.55 -5.68
C SER A 87 -1.23 -0.15 -5.81
N GLY A 88 -0.24 0.04 -6.69
CA GLY A 88 0.37 1.35 -6.92
C GLY A 88 -0.61 2.39 -7.43
N MET A 89 -1.44 2.01 -8.41
CA MET A 89 -2.45 2.90 -8.97
C MET A 89 -3.52 3.29 -7.96
N THR A 90 -3.85 2.40 -7.02
CA THR A 90 -4.82 2.64 -5.94
C THR A 90 -4.22 3.49 -4.82
N LEU A 91 -3.03 3.12 -4.35
CA LEU A 91 -2.32 3.80 -3.26
C LEU A 91 -1.95 5.25 -3.63
N LEU A 92 -1.56 5.48 -4.88
CA LEU A 92 -1.26 6.81 -5.42
C LEU A 92 -2.51 7.52 -5.96
N SER A 93 -3.68 6.87 -5.95
CA SER A 93 -4.94 7.41 -6.46
C SER A 93 -4.89 7.88 -7.93
N VAL A 94 -4.05 7.26 -8.77
CA VAL A 94 -3.95 7.57 -10.20
C VAL A 94 -5.05 6.87 -11.00
N GLY A 95 -5.24 5.56 -10.75
CA GLY A 95 -6.33 4.74 -11.29
C GLY A 95 -6.63 4.88 -12.80
N TYR A 96 -5.70 4.49 -13.69
CA TYR A 96 -5.92 4.53 -15.15
C TYR A 96 -7.10 3.68 -15.64
N GLY A 97 -7.55 2.70 -14.84
CA GLY A 97 -8.77 1.94 -15.09
C GLY A 97 -8.61 0.75 -16.03
N ASP A 98 -7.38 0.41 -16.40
CA ASP A 98 -7.00 -0.77 -17.18
C ASP A 98 -6.99 -2.06 -16.34
N VAL A 99 -6.55 -1.98 -15.08
CA VAL A 99 -6.72 -3.03 -14.07
C VAL A 99 -7.66 -2.50 -13.00
N THR A 100 -8.82 -3.15 -12.82
CA THR A 100 -9.84 -2.68 -11.89
C THR A 100 -10.10 -3.71 -10.78
N PRO A 101 -10.28 -3.25 -9.53
CA PRO A 101 -10.65 -4.15 -8.45
C PRO A 101 -12.12 -4.56 -8.60
N ILE A 102 -12.39 -5.86 -8.45
CA ILE A 102 -13.72 -6.47 -8.53
C ILE A 102 -13.98 -7.32 -7.27
N GLY A 103 -15.26 -7.64 -7.03
CA GLY A 103 -15.64 -8.47 -5.88
C GLY A 103 -15.14 -7.89 -4.54
N VAL A 104 -14.44 -8.73 -3.78
CA VAL A 104 -13.86 -8.38 -2.47
C VAL A 104 -12.70 -7.38 -2.59
N GLY A 105 -12.01 -7.36 -3.75
CA GLY A 105 -10.91 -6.43 -4.02
C GLY A 105 -11.30 -4.96 -3.92
N ARG A 106 -12.58 -4.63 -4.14
CA ARG A 106 -13.09 -3.25 -4.04
C ARG A 106 -12.96 -2.69 -2.63
N TRP A 107 -13.27 -3.49 -1.61
CA TRP A 107 -13.16 -3.04 -0.21
C TRP A 107 -11.72 -2.87 0.23
N ILE A 108 -10.84 -3.76 -0.24
CA ILE A 108 -9.40 -3.67 0.00
C ILE A 108 -8.83 -2.41 -0.67
N ALA A 109 -9.22 -2.13 -1.91
CA ALA A 109 -8.79 -0.96 -2.65
C ALA A 109 -9.24 0.37 -2.00
N ILE A 110 -10.46 0.41 -1.44
CA ILE A 110 -10.93 1.58 -0.69
C ILE A 110 -10.05 1.83 0.54
N ALA A 111 -9.73 0.77 1.30
CA ALA A 111 -8.86 0.89 2.47
C ALA A 111 -7.44 1.33 2.09
N GLU A 112 -6.90 0.76 1.02
CA GLU A 112 -5.58 1.12 0.49
C GLU A 112 -5.52 2.58 0.03
N ALA A 113 -6.50 3.04 -0.74
CA ALA A 113 -6.59 4.43 -1.21
C ALA A 113 -6.71 5.41 -0.02
N LEU A 114 -7.49 5.05 1.01
CA LEU A 114 -7.61 5.86 2.22
C LEU A 114 -6.27 5.99 2.95
N LEU A 115 -5.51 4.90 3.08
CA LEU A 115 -4.17 4.93 3.68
C LEU A 115 -3.20 5.77 2.86
N GLY A 116 -3.26 5.67 1.53
CA GLY A 116 -2.46 6.47 0.60
C GLY A 116 -2.69 7.98 0.77
N TYR A 117 -3.93 8.40 1.05
CA TYR A 117 -4.30 9.79 1.28
C TYR A 117 -3.94 10.31 2.68
N ILE A 118 -4.09 9.48 3.71
CA ILE A 118 -3.84 9.88 5.10
C ILE A 118 -2.36 10.17 5.34
N MET A 119 -1.45 9.44 4.69
CA MET A 119 -0.03 9.51 5.02
C MET A 119 0.66 10.86 4.78
N PRO A 120 0.48 11.54 3.62
CA PRO A 120 1.00 12.88 3.43
C PRO A 120 0.43 13.86 4.45
N ALA A 121 -0.86 13.74 4.79
CA ALA A 121 -1.51 14.58 5.79
C ALA A 121 -0.92 14.36 7.20
N VAL A 122 -0.59 13.12 7.57
CA VAL A 122 0.08 12.80 8.85
C VAL A 122 1.45 13.46 8.95
N ILE A 123 2.24 13.45 7.86
CA ILE A 123 3.56 14.10 7.87
C ILE A 123 3.42 15.62 7.95
N VAL A 124 2.50 16.21 7.18
CA VAL A 124 2.27 17.66 7.19
C VAL A 124 1.78 18.10 8.57
N THR A 125 0.79 17.43 9.15
CA THR A 125 0.27 17.77 10.48
C THR A 125 1.33 17.63 11.57
N ARG A 126 2.12 16.55 11.59
CA ARG A 126 3.26 16.43 12.52
C ARG A 126 4.27 17.54 12.33
N THR A 127 4.54 17.92 11.08
CA THR A 127 5.46 19.02 10.78
C THR A 127 4.89 20.36 11.23
N VAL A 128 3.59 20.61 11.13
CA VAL A 128 2.97 21.90 11.51
C VAL A 128 2.72 22.01 13.02
N PHE A 129 2.18 20.96 13.67
CA PHE A 129 1.89 21.00 15.11
C PHE A 129 3.15 21.13 15.97
N ASP A 130 4.28 20.60 15.50
CA ASP A 130 5.57 20.81 16.17
C ASP A 130 6.01 22.29 16.15
N TRP A 131 5.47 23.11 15.23
CA TRP A 131 5.74 24.56 15.19
C TRP A 131 4.87 25.35 16.17
N ASP A 132 3.65 24.88 16.45
CA ASP A 132 2.64 25.62 17.23
C ASP A 132 2.81 25.49 18.75
N HIS A 133 3.69 24.60 19.21
CA HIS A 133 4.04 24.47 20.63
C HIS A 133 5.21 25.38 21.05
N ARG A 134 5.39 26.52 20.38
CA ARG A 134 6.36 27.58 20.70
C ARG A 134 5.69 28.94 20.69
#